data_AF-A0A3D2DNI7-F1
#
_entry.id   AF-A0A3D2DNI7-F1
#
_cell.length_a   1.000
_cell.length_b   1.000
_cell.length_c   1.000
_cell.angle_alpha   90.00
_cell.angle_beta   90.00
_cell.angle_gamma   90.00
#
_symmetry.space_group_name_H-M   'P 1'
#
loop_
_entity.id
_entity.type
_entity.pdbx_description
1 polymer ?
#
loop_
_entity_poly.entity_id
_entity_poly.type
_entity_poly.pdbx_seq_one_letter_code
_entity_poly.pdbx_strand_id
1 'polypeptide(L)'
;MKKTQKRLGNKGFSLVELIVVIAIMAVLVGVLAPTLIKNVEKSRESTDMQNLDSIKNAVVTVMSEEKVNTDVMAAMSTNDSITYSLGKGKEAKFDSITTTSLKDALQETITSSIAMKSSNAKADTANVYIEIEKTGKVTVFVSTDNKIENAISCKNTKDSNGNAEKLIAQ
;
A
#
# COMPACT_ATOMS: atom_id res chain seq x y z
N MET A 1 -72.54 -22.40 15.15
CA MET A 1 -71.53 -21.35 15.43
C MET A 1 -70.60 -21.22 14.22
N LYS A 2 -70.65 -20.12 13.47
CA LYS A 2 -69.74 -19.86 12.33
C LYS A 2 -68.54 -19.05 12.83
N LYS A 3 -67.33 -19.63 12.78
CA LYS A 3 -66.08 -18.91 13.09
C LYS A 3 -65.69 -18.03 11.89
N THR A 4 -65.83 -16.72 12.04
CA THR A 4 -65.35 -15.74 11.05
C THR A 4 -63.82 -15.68 11.08
N GLN A 5 -63.18 -16.22 10.05
CA GLN A 5 -61.73 -16.12 9.84
C GLN A 5 -61.39 -14.71 9.33
N LYS A 6 -60.78 -13.87 10.18
CA LYS A 6 -60.22 -12.57 9.79
C LYS A 6 -59.11 -12.80 8.77
N ARG A 7 -59.35 -12.53 7.49
CA ARG A 7 -58.28 -12.46 6.49
C ARG A 7 -57.50 -11.16 6.76
N LEU A 8 -56.31 -11.28 7.32
CA LEU A 8 -55.37 -10.16 7.34
C LEU A 8 -55.11 -9.78 5.88
N GLY A 9 -55.51 -8.56 5.49
CA GLY A 9 -55.30 -8.09 4.13
C GLY A 9 -53.82 -8.05 3.84
N ASN A 10 -53.35 -8.85 2.89
CA ASN A 10 -52.04 -8.69 2.29
C ASN A 10 -52.04 -7.36 1.53
N LYS A 11 -51.75 -6.27 2.24
CA LYS A 11 -51.16 -5.06 1.65
C LYS A 11 -49.71 -5.37 1.29
N GLY A 12 -49.53 -6.31 0.36
CA GLY A 12 -48.24 -6.53 -0.26
C GLY A 12 -47.83 -5.24 -0.97
N PHE A 13 -46.54 -4.94 -0.91
CA PHE A 13 -45.91 -3.84 -1.65
C PHE A 13 -46.45 -3.82 -3.09
N SER A 14 -46.93 -2.66 -3.53
CA SER A 14 -47.36 -2.50 -4.92
C SER A 14 -46.16 -2.69 -5.83
N LEU A 15 -46.37 -3.31 -7.00
CA LEU A 15 -45.34 -3.48 -8.02
C LEU A 15 -44.74 -2.12 -8.41
N VAL A 16 -45.57 -1.06 -8.43
CA VAL A 16 -45.12 0.32 -8.69
C VAL A 16 -44.20 0.84 -7.59
N GLU A 17 -44.52 0.58 -6.33
CA GLU A 17 -43.69 1.01 -5.19
C GLU A 17 -42.31 0.36 -5.25
N LEU A 18 -42.23 -0.92 -5.66
CA LEU A 18 -40.96 -1.62 -5.83
C LEU A 18 -40.12 -1.05 -6.98
N ILE A 19 -40.74 -0.73 -8.13
CA ILE A 19 -40.04 -0.18 -9.29
C ILE A 19 -39.42 1.20 -8.98
N VAL A 20 -40.17 2.05 -8.27
CA VAL A 20 -39.67 3.38 -7.90
C VAL A 20 -38.45 3.26 -6.96
N VAL A 21 -38.45 2.30 -6.03
CA VAL A 21 -37.33 2.07 -5.12
C VAL A 21 -36.06 1.63 -5.87
N ILE A 22 -36.17 0.65 -6.77
CA ILE A 22 -34.99 0.22 -7.55
C ILE A 22 -34.47 1.34 -8.46
N ALA A 23 -35.36 2.20 -8.98
CA ALA A 23 -34.97 3.34 -9.81
C ALA A 23 -34.14 4.35 -9.01
N ILE A 24 -34.56 4.69 -7.79
CA ILE A 24 -33.81 5.63 -6.94
C ILE A 24 -32.48 5.00 -6.50
N MET A 25 -32.47 3.73 -6.09
CA MET A 25 -31.23 3.04 -5.70
C MET A 25 -30.23 2.96 -6.86
N ALA A 26 -30.70 2.73 -8.09
CA ALA A 26 -29.84 2.72 -9.28
C ALA A 26 -29.19 4.09 -9.54
N VAL A 27 -29.96 5.18 -9.43
CA VAL A 27 -29.42 6.55 -9.59
C VAL A 27 -28.38 6.86 -8.50
N LEU A 28 -28.67 6.53 -7.25
CA LEU A 28 -27.75 6.77 -6.12
C LEU A 28 -26.45 5.99 -6.28
N VAL A 29 -26.51 4.71 -6.65
CA VAL A 29 -25.31 3.90 -6.91
C VAL A 29 -24.53 4.47 -8.10
N GLY A 30 -25.23 4.91 -9.16
CA GLY A 30 -24.61 5.50 -10.34
C GLY A 30 -23.72 6.71 -10.05
N VAL A 31 -24.15 7.60 -9.15
CA VAL A 31 -23.36 8.80 -8.77
C VAL A 31 -22.31 8.53 -7.70
N LEU A 32 -22.56 7.60 -6.79
CA LEU A 32 -21.66 7.34 -5.65
C LEU A 32 -20.51 6.38 -6.00
N ALA A 33 -20.74 5.40 -6.88
CA ALA A 33 -19.75 4.36 -7.17
C ALA A 33 -18.39 4.90 -7.64
N PRO A 34 -18.29 5.87 -8.57
CA PRO A 34 -16.99 6.40 -9.01
C PRO A 34 -16.21 7.06 -7.88
N THR A 35 -16.91 7.81 -7.03
CA THR A 35 -16.34 8.50 -5.87
C THR A 35 -15.81 7.50 -4.84
N LEU A 36 -16.59 6.47 -4.54
CA LEU A 36 -16.19 5.41 -3.60
C LEU A 36 -14.96 4.66 -4.11
N ILE A 37 -14.94 4.25 -5.39
CA ILE A 37 -13.79 3.55 -5.99
C ILE A 37 -12.51 4.41 -5.90
N LYS A 38 -12.63 5.70 -6.21
CA LYS A 38 -11.51 6.65 -6.10
C LYS A 38 -10.99 6.77 -4.66
N ASN A 39 -11.89 6.90 -3.69
CA ASN A 39 -11.52 7.06 -2.28
C ASN A 39 -10.95 5.78 -1.67
N VAL A 40 -11.45 4.61 -2.07
CA VAL A 40 -10.87 3.32 -1.68
C VAL A 40 -9.44 3.20 -2.20
N GLU A 41 -9.20 3.58 -3.45
CA GLU A 41 -7.85 3.56 -4.00
C GLU A 41 -6.92 4.56 -3.31
N LYS A 42 -7.42 5.78 -3.02
CA LYS A 42 -6.68 6.77 -2.22
C LYS A 42 -6.32 6.25 -0.83
N SER A 43 -7.23 5.53 -0.17
CA SER A 43 -6.95 4.92 1.13
C SER A 43 -5.87 3.84 1.04
N ARG A 44 -5.87 3.05 -0.04
CA ARG A 44 -4.82 2.05 -0.30
C ARG A 44 -3.45 2.69 -0.54
N GLU A 45 -3.41 3.77 -1.33
CA GLU A 45 -2.19 4.56 -1.53
C GLU A 45 -1.65 5.12 -0.22
N SER A 46 -2.52 5.62 0.67
CA SER A 46 -2.09 6.09 2.01
C SER A 46 -1.56 4.96 2.89
N THR A 47 -2.17 3.77 2.82
CA THR A 47 -1.65 2.57 3.51
C THR A 47 -0.29 2.17 2.95
N ASP A 48 -0.08 2.27 1.64
CA ASP A 48 1.21 1.96 1.03
C ASP A 48 2.30 2.93 1.52
N MET A 49 2.01 4.23 1.59
CA MET A 49 2.94 5.21 2.17
C MET A 49 3.28 4.88 3.63
N GLN A 50 2.29 4.56 4.46
CA GLN A 50 2.51 4.14 5.85
C GLN A 50 3.35 2.86 5.96
N ASN A 51 3.17 1.91 5.05
CA ASN A 51 3.98 0.70 4.99
C ASN A 51 5.44 1.03 4.62
N LEU A 52 5.66 1.92 3.64
CA LEU A 52 7.02 2.37 3.27
C LEU A 52 7.69 3.11 4.43
N ASP A 53 6.97 3.99 5.13
CA ASP A 53 7.46 4.69 6.32
C ASP A 53 7.81 3.71 7.45
N SER A 54 6.99 2.67 7.64
CA SER A 54 7.25 1.63 8.63
C SER A 54 8.54 0.86 8.32
N ILE A 55 8.77 0.51 7.05
CA ILE A 55 10.02 -0.12 6.60
C ILE A 55 11.19 0.84 6.83
N LYS A 56 11.06 2.10 6.40
CA LYS A 56 12.11 3.11 6.56
C LYS A 56 12.51 3.25 8.03
N ASN A 57 11.54 3.39 8.93
CA ASN A 57 11.78 3.54 10.36
C ASN A 57 12.45 2.30 10.96
N ALA A 58 12.06 1.10 10.54
CA ALA A 58 12.72 -0.14 10.96
C ALA A 58 14.18 -0.17 10.48
N VAL A 59 14.45 0.18 9.22
CA VAL A 59 15.82 0.24 8.68
C VAL A 59 16.66 1.28 9.41
N VAL A 60 16.13 2.48 9.66
CA VAL A 60 16.84 3.53 10.42
C VAL A 60 17.17 3.06 11.84
N THR A 61 16.23 2.36 12.48
CA THR A 61 16.43 1.80 13.83
C THR A 61 17.54 0.75 13.81
N VAL A 62 17.46 -0.22 12.90
CA VAL A 62 18.43 -1.31 12.75
C VAL A 62 19.82 -0.81 12.31
N MET A 63 19.88 0.24 11.49
CA MET A 63 21.14 0.90 11.10
C MET A 63 21.83 1.63 12.25
N SER A 64 21.16 1.83 13.39
CA SER A 64 21.80 2.39 14.60
C SER A 64 22.67 1.36 15.33
N GLU A 65 22.55 0.07 14.98
CA GLU A 65 23.43 -0.98 15.49
C GLU A 65 24.79 -0.96 14.79
N GLU A 66 25.87 -0.92 15.57
CA GLU A 66 27.24 -0.77 15.05
C GLU A 66 27.62 -1.87 14.06
N LYS A 67 27.25 -3.12 14.34
CA LYS A 67 27.54 -4.27 13.47
C LYS A 67 26.83 -4.14 12.12
N VAL A 68 25.53 -3.81 12.14
CA VAL A 68 24.74 -3.65 10.92
C VAL A 68 25.31 -2.51 10.09
N ASN A 69 25.55 -1.36 10.70
CA ASN A 69 26.10 -0.20 10.01
C ASN A 69 27.45 -0.54 9.36
N THR A 70 28.36 -1.18 10.09
CA THR A 70 29.67 -1.56 9.58
C THR A 70 29.58 -2.51 8.38
N ASP A 71 28.73 -3.54 8.47
CA ASP A 71 28.54 -4.52 7.40
C ASP A 71 27.89 -3.89 6.15
N VAL A 72 26.93 -2.98 6.33
CA VAL A 72 26.29 -2.25 5.22
C VAL A 72 27.29 -1.29 4.55
N MET A 73 28.07 -0.54 5.34
CA MET A 73 29.12 0.34 4.79
C MET A 73 30.21 -0.45 4.06
N ALA A 74 30.59 -1.62 4.58
CA ALA A 74 31.53 -2.51 3.90
C ALA A 74 30.96 -3.05 2.58
N ALA A 75 29.68 -3.43 2.55
CA ALA A 75 29.00 -3.89 1.34
C ALA A 75 28.86 -2.78 0.28
N MET A 76 28.66 -1.53 0.72
CA MET A 76 28.61 -0.35 -0.15
C MET A 76 29.96 -0.06 -0.81
N SER A 77 31.07 -0.39 -0.14
CA SER A 77 32.45 -0.21 -0.63
C SER A 77 32.73 1.25 -1.03
N THR A 78 33.08 1.51 -2.30
CA THR A 78 33.35 2.84 -2.83
C THR A 78 32.10 3.54 -3.39
N ASN A 79 30.94 2.88 -3.41
CA ASN A 79 29.71 3.47 -3.93
C ASN A 79 29.13 4.49 -2.93
N ASP A 80 28.33 5.43 -3.44
CA ASP A 80 27.66 6.43 -2.61
C ASP A 80 26.37 5.89 -1.97
N SER A 81 25.81 4.80 -2.51
CA SER A 81 24.64 4.12 -2.00
C SER A 81 24.66 2.62 -2.28
N ILE A 82 23.82 1.89 -1.55
CA ILE A 82 23.49 0.49 -1.81
C ILE A 82 21.96 0.34 -1.84
N THR A 83 21.45 -0.43 -2.80
CA THR A 83 20.02 -0.65 -2.96
C THR A 83 19.68 -2.13 -2.87
N TYR A 84 18.71 -2.48 -2.03
CA TYR A 84 18.21 -3.84 -1.84
C TYR A 84 16.79 -3.97 -2.38
N SER A 85 16.50 -5.05 -3.09
CA SER A 85 15.14 -5.42 -3.49
C SER A 85 14.48 -6.27 -2.41
N LEU A 86 13.26 -5.92 -2.03
CA LEU A 86 12.39 -6.74 -1.17
C LEU A 86 11.45 -7.63 -2.01
N GLY A 87 11.58 -7.61 -3.34
CA GLY A 87 10.69 -8.32 -4.23
C GLY A 87 9.39 -7.57 -4.49
N LYS A 88 8.34 -8.33 -4.85
CA LYS A 88 7.10 -7.78 -5.42
C LYS A 88 6.30 -6.99 -4.40
N GLY A 89 5.65 -5.91 -4.83
CA GLY A 89 4.76 -5.15 -3.96
C GLY A 89 3.60 -5.96 -3.38
N LYS A 90 3.18 -7.06 -4.02
CA LYS A 90 2.18 -7.99 -3.47
C LYS A 90 2.64 -8.68 -2.19
N GLU A 91 3.94 -8.92 -2.05
CA GLU A 91 4.54 -9.68 -0.95
C GLU A 91 6.03 -9.33 -0.83
N ALA A 92 6.33 -8.16 -0.29
CA ALA A 92 7.67 -7.70 -0.04
C ALA A 92 8.25 -8.40 1.19
N LYS A 93 9.47 -8.95 1.06
CA LYS A 93 10.18 -9.70 2.10
C LYS A 93 11.65 -9.30 2.14
N PHE A 94 12.27 -9.47 3.30
CA PHE A 94 13.68 -9.16 3.50
C PHE A 94 14.64 -10.28 3.04
N ASP A 95 14.12 -11.43 2.59
CA ASP A 95 14.91 -12.63 2.24
C ASP A 95 16.00 -12.39 1.19
N SER A 96 15.78 -11.41 0.30
CA SER A 96 16.70 -11.07 -0.80
C SER A 96 17.78 -10.05 -0.42
N ILE A 97 17.80 -9.57 0.83
CA ILE A 97 18.86 -8.69 1.32
C ILE A 97 20.16 -9.50 1.47
N THR A 98 21.21 -9.05 0.77
CA THR A 98 22.50 -9.73 0.72
C THR A 98 23.36 -9.48 1.96
N THR A 99 23.14 -8.37 2.67
CA THR A 99 23.81 -8.07 3.94
C THR A 99 23.10 -8.79 5.08
N THR A 100 23.63 -9.93 5.51
CA THR A 100 22.99 -10.83 6.49
C THR A 100 22.64 -10.15 7.82
N SER A 101 23.51 -9.30 8.37
CA SER A 101 23.22 -8.58 9.62
C SER A 101 22.01 -7.65 9.50
N LEU A 102 21.91 -6.91 8.39
CA LEU A 102 20.74 -6.09 8.09
C LEU A 102 19.48 -6.95 7.90
N LYS A 103 19.58 -8.04 7.14
CA LYS A 103 18.47 -8.97 6.92
C LYS A 103 17.94 -9.52 8.23
N ASP A 104 18.80 -10.08 9.06
CA ASP A 104 18.41 -10.78 10.29
C ASP A 104 17.76 -9.80 11.28
N ALA A 105 18.35 -8.61 11.46
CA ALA A 105 17.80 -7.57 12.33
C ALA A 105 16.45 -7.00 11.83
N LEU A 106 16.29 -6.86 10.50
CA LEU A 106 15.01 -6.47 9.91
C LEU A 106 13.94 -7.56 10.04
N GLN A 107 14.31 -8.83 9.92
CA GLN A 107 13.39 -9.96 10.10
C GLN A 107 12.96 -10.16 11.56
N GLU A 108 13.78 -9.72 12.52
CA GLU A 108 13.40 -9.64 13.93
C GLU A 108 12.41 -8.49 14.19
N THR A 109 12.65 -7.33 13.57
CA THR A 109 11.81 -6.13 13.75
C THR A 109 10.46 -6.26 13.03
N ILE A 110 10.48 -6.82 11.81
CA ILE A 110 9.31 -7.01 10.95
C ILE A 110 9.24 -8.48 10.55
N THR A 111 8.46 -9.23 11.33
CA THR A 111 8.35 -10.69 11.20
C THR A 111 7.43 -11.16 10.07
N SER A 112 6.67 -10.24 9.46
CA SER A 112 5.68 -10.53 8.42
C SER A 112 6.02 -9.86 7.09
N SER A 113 5.67 -10.51 5.99
CA SER A 113 5.74 -9.89 4.66
C SER A 113 4.86 -8.65 4.58
N ILE A 114 5.33 -7.63 3.88
CA ILE A 114 4.58 -6.39 3.66
C ILE A 114 3.91 -6.44 2.30
N ALA A 115 2.61 -6.18 2.25
CA ALA A 115 1.83 -6.21 1.02
C ALA A 115 1.25 -4.82 0.71
N MET A 116 1.73 -4.23 -0.38
CA MET A 116 1.15 -3.03 -0.97
C MET A 116 -0.28 -3.30 -1.47
N LYS A 117 -1.12 -2.28 -1.37
CA LYS A 117 -2.57 -2.35 -1.55
C LYS A 117 -3.03 -1.62 -2.80
N SER A 118 -2.40 -0.51 -3.16
CA SER A 118 -2.76 0.27 -4.34
C SER A 118 -2.50 -0.53 -5.61
N SER A 119 -3.34 -0.31 -6.61
CA SER A 119 -3.33 -0.98 -7.91
C SER A 119 -1.99 -0.85 -8.64
N ASN A 120 -1.33 0.30 -8.55
CA ASN A 120 -0.02 0.51 -9.16
C ASN A 120 1.11 -0.16 -8.36
N ALA A 121 1.09 -0.07 -7.03
CA ALA A 121 2.14 -0.67 -6.19
C ALA A 121 2.09 -2.20 -6.14
N LYS A 122 0.90 -2.79 -6.31
CA LYS A 122 0.70 -4.25 -6.35
C LYS A 122 0.84 -4.86 -7.74
N ALA A 123 1.18 -4.06 -8.76
CA ALA A 123 1.37 -4.57 -10.12
C ALA A 123 2.50 -5.60 -10.14
N ASP A 124 2.43 -6.60 -11.03
CA ASP A 124 3.46 -7.65 -11.11
C ASP A 124 4.83 -7.11 -11.55
N THR A 125 4.84 -5.92 -12.14
CA THR A 125 6.05 -5.18 -12.53
C THR A 125 6.65 -4.38 -11.37
N ALA A 126 5.90 -4.13 -10.30
CA ALA A 126 6.32 -3.28 -9.19
C ALA A 126 7.07 -4.09 -8.12
N ASN A 127 8.23 -3.59 -7.72
CA ASN A 127 9.01 -4.12 -6.61
C ASN A 127 9.28 -3.03 -5.57
N VAL A 128 9.47 -3.44 -4.32
CA VAL A 128 9.83 -2.57 -3.21
C VAL A 128 11.34 -2.60 -3.04
N TYR A 129 11.94 -1.43 -2.82
CA TYR A 129 13.37 -1.24 -2.69
C TYR A 129 13.70 -0.44 -1.44
N ILE A 130 14.85 -0.74 -0.85
CA ILE A 130 15.48 0.06 0.20
C ILE A 130 16.82 0.54 -0.35
N GLU A 131 17.00 1.85 -0.40
CA GLU A 131 18.29 2.47 -0.66
C GLU A 131 18.85 3.08 0.61
N ILE A 132 20.12 2.82 0.87
CA ILE A 132 20.88 3.39 1.97
C ILE A 132 22.06 4.13 1.37
N GLU A 133 22.14 5.44 1.61
CA GLU A 133 23.26 6.28 1.21
C GLU A 133 24.36 6.26 2.26
N LYS A 134 25.60 6.53 1.86
CA LYS A 134 26.77 6.64 2.76
C LYS A 134 26.62 7.73 3.82
N THR A 135 25.75 8.70 3.56
CA THR A 135 25.37 9.76 4.50
C THR A 135 24.47 9.26 5.64
N GLY A 136 24.01 8.01 5.58
CA GLY A 136 23.04 7.42 6.50
C GLY A 136 21.58 7.68 6.11
N LYS A 137 21.33 8.38 5.00
CA LYS A 137 19.96 8.60 4.50
C LYS A 137 19.38 7.28 3.98
N VAL A 138 18.20 6.93 4.49
CA VAL A 138 17.46 5.72 4.09
C VAL A 138 16.24 6.15 3.28
N THR A 139 16.12 5.60 2.08
CA THR A 139 14.97 5.81 1.19
C THR A 139 14.31 4.47 0.88
N VAL A 140 13.00 4.35 1.08
CA VAL A 140 12.23 3.16 0.69
C VAL A 140 11.26 3.55 -0.40
N PHE A 141 11.24 2.81 -1.51
CA PHE A 141 10.44 3.20 -2.67
C PHE A 141 9.93 2.01 -3.46
N VAL A 142 8.88 2.24 -4.24
CA VAL A 142 8.33 1.24 -5.17
C VAL A 142 8.64 1.66 -6.60
N SER A 143 9.32 0.81 -7.36
CA SER A 143 9.64 1.08 -8.78
C SER A 143 9.58 -0.20 -9.63
N THR A 144 9.66 -0.03 -10.95
CA THR A 144 9.75 -1.16 -11.89
C THR A 144 11.19 -1.48 -12.30
N ASP A 145 12.12 -0.56 -12.07
CA ASP A 145 13.46 -0.53 -12.65
C ASP A 145 14.57 -0.20 -11.63
N ASN A 146 14.27 -0.28 -10.32
CA ASN A 146 15.19 0.03 -9.23
C ASN A 146 15.75 1.47 -9.27
N LYS A 147 14.94 2.43 -9.72
CA LYS A 147 15.32 3.83 -9.81
C LYS A 147 14.37 4.71 -9.03
N ILE A 148 14.89 5.49 -8.09
CA ILE A 148 14.10 6.37 -7.22
C ILE A 148 13.41 7.46 -8.04
N GLU A 149 14.08 8.00 -9.07
CA GLU A 149 13.51 9.00 -9.96
C GLU A 149 12.25 8.49 -10.68
N ASN A 150 12.18 7.17 -10.90
CA ASN A 150 11.08 6.47 -11.56
C ASN A 150 10.15 5.75 -10.58
N ALA A 151 10.19 6.13 -9.30
CA ALA A 151 9.24 5.59 -8.33
C ALA A 151 7.80 5.81 -8.79
N ILE A 152 7.00 4.76 -8.59
CA ILE A 152 5.63 4.69 -9.07
C ILE A 152 4.80 5.82 -8.47
N SER A 153 4.06 6.51 -9.32
CA SER A 153 3.12 7.55 -8.88
C SER A 153 1.77 6.97 -8.46
N CYS A 154 1.23 7.49 -7.36
CA CYS A 154 -0.13 7.31 -6.90
C CYS A 154 -1.11 7.81 -7.98
N LYS A 155 -2.20 7.09 -8.14
CA LYS A 155 -3.23 7.40 -9.14
C LYS A 155 -4.12 8.55 -8.65
N ASN A 156 -4.45 8.58 -7.35
CA ASN A 156 -5.47 9.48 -6.81
C ASN A 156 -4.97 10.40 -5.68
N THR A 157 -3.82 10.12 -5.09
CA THR A 157 -3.19 10.96 -4.05
C THR A 157 -2.24 11.97 -4.66
N LYS A 158 -2.24 13.17 -4.06
CA LYS A 158 -1.46 14.32 -4.51
C LYS A 158 -0.49 14.74 -3.43
N ASP A 159 0.71 15.14 -3.84
CA ASP A 159 1.71 15.74 -2.95
C ASP A 159 1.32 17.18 -2.56
N SER A 160 2.12 17.80 -1.69
CA SER A 160 1.93 19.18 -1.25
C SER A 160 1.96 20.21 -2.39
N ASN A 161 2.49 19.84 -3.56
CA ASN A 161 2.60 20.68 -4.74
C ASN A 161 1.46 20.43 -5.76
N GLY A 162 0.53 19.51 -5.46
CA GLY A 162 -0.58 19.15 -6.35
C GLY A 162 -0.22 18.15 -7.46
N ASN A 163 1.00 17.64 -7.48
CA ASN A 163 1.44 16.58 -8.40
C ASN A 163 1.01 15.20 -7.89
N ALA A 164 1.02 14.19 -8.75
CA ALA A 164 0.80 12.82 -8.29
C ALA A 164 1.90 12.43 -7.29
N GLU A 165 1.50 12.04 -6.08
CA GLU A 165 2.45 11.63 -5.05
C GLU A 165 3.21 10.39 -5.51
N LYS A 166 4.52 10.32 -5.26
CA LYS A 166 5.32 9.13 -5.58
C LYS A 166 5.40 8.22 -4.36
N LEU A 167 5.40 6.91 -4.59
CA LEU A 167 5.56 5.89 -3.55
C LEU A 167 7.03 5.83 -3.10
N ILE A 168 7.43 6.82 -2.32
CA ILE A 168 8.77 7.00 -1.75
C ILE A 168 8.64 7.52 -0.32
N ALA A 169 9.27 6.84 0.62
CA ALA A 169 9.52 7.32 1.98
C ALA A 169 11.00 7.69 2.12
N GLN A 170 11.32 8.95 2.40
CA GLN A 170 12.67 9.50 2.58
C GLN A 170 12.83 10.14 3.94
#